data_AF-A0A6A8LNU8-F1
#
_entry.id   AF-A0A6A8LNU8-F1
#
_cell.length_a   1.000
_cell.length_b   1.000
_cell.length_c   1.000
_cell.angle_alpha   90.00
_cell.angle_beta   90.00
_cell.angle_gamma   90.00
#
_symmetry.space_group_name_H-M   'P 1'
#
loop_
_entity.id
_entity.type
_entity.pdbx_description
1 polymer ?
#
loop_
_entity_poly.entity_id
_entity_poly.type
_entity_poly.pdbx_seq_one_letter_code
_entity_poly.pdbx_strand_id
1 'polypeptide(L)'
;MVEEKNKLLLIDGNSVTFRAFFALHNSLSRFVNHEGLHTNAIYGFKNMLDSILTKVNPTHILVAFDAGKTTFRTEKFTDYKGGRAKTPSELSEQFPEMKNLL
;
A
#
# COMPACT_ATOMS: atom_id res chain seq x y z
N MET A 1 3.95 -18.19 -34.82
CA MET A 1 3.48 -17.04 -34.02
C MET A 1 3.98 -17.28 -32.60
N VAL A 2 4.67 -16.31 -31.99
CA VAL A 2 5.06 -16.44 -30.57
C VAL A 2 3.80 -16.15 -29.77
N GLU A 3 3.33 -17.13 -29.01
CA GLU A 3 2.22 -16.95 -28.09
C GLU A 3 2.62 -15.87 -27.07
N GLU A 4 1.93 -14.72 -27.06
CA GLU A 4 2.15 -13.71 -26.04
C GLU A 4 1.77 -14.32 -24.68
N LYS A 5 2.79 -14.63 -23.89
CA LYS A 5 2.59 -15.18 -22.55
C LYS A 5 1.91 -14.12 -21.69
N ASN A 6 0.65 -14.35 -21.35
CA ASN A 6 -0.07 -13.59 -20.34
C ASN A 6 0.70 -13.61 -19.03
N LYS A 7 1.10 -12.43 -18.56
CA LYS A 7 1.88 -12.26 -17.32
C LYS A 7 1.05 -11.45 -16.34
N LEU A 8 0.69 -12.10 -15.23
CA LEU A 8 -0.03 -11.49 -14.13
C LEU A 8 0.95 -11.01 -13.05
N LEU A 9 0.84 -9.74 -12.65
CA LEU A 9 1.53 -9.18 -11.50
C LEU A 9 0.57 -9.07 -10.31
N LEU A 10 0.85 -9.80 -9.24
CA LEU A 10 0.10 -9.75 -7.98
C LEU A 10 0.87 -8.92 -6.96
N ILE A 11 0.21 -7.95 -6.35
CA ILE A 11 0.82 -7.01 -5.40
C ILE A 11 0.06 -7.06 -4.08
N ASP A 12 0.79 -7.29 -2.99
CA ASP A 12 0.29 -7.05 -1.63
C ASP A 12 0.31 -5.54 -1.37
N GLY A 13 -0.84 -4.89 -1.53
CA GLY A 13 -1.02 -3.45 -1.40
C GLY A 13 -0.65 -2.95 -0.01
N ASN A 14 -1.08 -3.65 1.04
CA ASN A 14 -0.76 -3.28 2.42
C ASN A 14 0.75 -3.24 2.67
N SER A 15 1.46 -4.28 2.23
CA SER A 15 2.91 -4.37 2.38
C SER A 15 3.64 -3.27 1.61
N VAL A 16 3.27 -3.02 0.35
CA VAL A 16 3.91 -1.98 -0.47
C VAL A 16 3.62 -0.58 0.06
N THR A 17 2.37 -0.28 0.44
CA THR A 17 2.00 1.02 1.02
C THR A 17 2.74 1.29 2.33
N PHE A 18 2.90 0.28 3.20
CA PHE A 18 3.68 0.42 4.42
C PHE A 18 5.15 0.74 4.14
N ARG A 19 5.78 0.02 3.20
CA ARG A 19 7.17 0.32 2.79
C ARG A 19 7.30 1.72 2.19
N ALA A 20 6.35 2.14 1.36
CA ALA A 20 6.32 3.47 0.75
C ALA A 20 6.24 4.57 1.81
N PHE A 21 5.38 4.39 2.82
CA PHE A 21 5.27 5.32 3.94
C PHE A 21 6.60 5.50 4.68
N PHE A 22 7.21 4.39 5.12
CA PHE A 22 8.45 4.45 5.91
C PHE A 22 9.67 4.90 5.11
N ALA A 23 9.71 4.66 3.80
CA ALA A 23 10.77 5.16 2.92
C ALA A 23 10.84 6.70 2.89
N LEU A 24 9.70 7.38 3.12
CA LEU A 24 9.58 8.83 3.06
C LEU A 24 9.15 9.47 4.40
N HIS A 25 9.14 8.70 5.48
CA HIS A 25 8.64 9.14 6.78
C HIS A 25 9.42 10.33 7.37
N ASN A 26 10.74 10.38 7.18
CA ASN A 26 11.56 11.51 7.64
C ASN A 26 11.28 12.82 6.88
N SER A 27 10.49 12.78 5.81
CA SER A 27 10.11 13.94 5.00
C SER A 27 8.60 14.19 5.02
N LEU A 28 7.89 13.65 6.01
CA LEU A 28 6.42 13.67 6.08
C LEU A 28 5.82 15.07 5.85
N SER A 29 6.40 16.09 6.47
CA SER A 29 5.94 17.49 6.37
C SER A 29 6.03 18.10 4.96
N ARG A 30 6.79 17.47 4.04
CA ARG A 30 6.88 17.88 2.63
C ARG A 30 5.83 17.23 1.74
N PHE A 31 5.13 16.22 2.27
CA PHE A 31 4.12 15.45 1.56
C PHE A 31 2.76 15.67 2.21
N VAL A 32 2.30 16.91 2.22
CA VAL A 32 0.99 17.30 2.75
C VAL A 32 0.28 18.14 1.70
N ASN A 33 -0.96 17.78 1.36
CA ASN A 33 -1.75 18.56 0.39
C ASN A 33 -2.35 19.83 1.04
N HIS A 34 -3.08 20.64 0.26
CA HIS A 34 -3.69 21.88 0.76
C HIS A 34 -4.79 21.66 1.83
N GLU A 35 -5.27 20.43 2.00
CA GLU A 35 -6.30 20.04 2.99
C GLU A 35 -5.67 19.47 4.26
N GLY A 36 -4.34 19.35 4.32
CA GLY A 36 -3.63 18.76 5.46
C GLY A 36 -3.46 17.24 5.40
N LEU A 37 -3.87 16.58 4.31
CA LEU A 37 -3.72 15.14 4.12
C LEU A 37 -2.28 14.78 3.78
N HIS A 38 -1.69 13.82 4.50
CA HIS A 38 -0.38 13.27 4.16
C HIS A 38 -0.45 12.46 2.86
N THR A 39 0.58 12.53 2.03
CA THR A 39 0.59 11.90 0.68
C THR A 39 1.85 11.08 0.41
N ASN A 40 2.74 10.91 1.39
CA ASN A 40 4.02 10.24 1.22
C ASN A 40 3.88 8.76 0.83
N ALA A 41 2.91 8.05 1.41
CA ALA A 41 2.66 6.65 1.07
C ALA A 41 2.10 6.53 -0.35
N ILE A 42 1.20 7.44 -0.75
CA ILE A 42 0.65 7.49 -2.12
C ILE A 42 1.73 7.72 -3.14
N TYR A 43 2.55 8.76 -2.92
CA TYR A 43 3.65 9.11 -3.81
C TYR A 43 4.67 7.97 -3.91
N GLY A 44 5.09 7.41 -2.78
CA GLY A 44 6.03 6.29 -2.75
C GLY A 44 5.48 5.03 -3.41
N PHE A 45 4.21 4.69 -3.17
CA PHE A 45 3.56 3.53 -3.74
C PHE A 45 3.50 3.64 -5.26
N LYS A 46 3.05 4.79 -5.79
CA LYS A 46 2.98 5.06 -7.24
C LYS A 46 4.34 4.90 -7.90
N ASN A 47 5.40 5.46 -7.31
CA ASN A 47 6.76 5.32 -7.85
C ASN A 47 7.25 3.87 -7.84
N MET A 48 6.96 3.10 -6.77
CA MET A 48 7.29 1.68 -6.72
C MET A 48 6.51 0.88 -7.77
N LEU A 49 5.22 1.20 -7.95
CA LEU A 49 4.34 0.59 -8.95
C LEU A 49 4.88 0.86 -10.36
N ASP A 50 5.10 2.11 -10.74
CA ASP A 50 5.64 2.46 -12.07
C ASP A 50 6.96 1.72 -12.36
N SER A 51 7.86 1.67 -11.37
CA SER A 51 9.14 0.98 -11.52
C SER A 51 8.96 -0.52 -11.82
N ILE A 52 8.04 -1.20 -11.13
CA ILE A 52 7.81 -2.63 -11.36
C ILE A 52 7.05 -2.87 -12.66
N LEU A 53 6.11 -1.99 -13.05
CA LEU A 53 5.39 -2.09 -14.31
C LEU A 53 6.33 -1.98 -15.51
N THR A 54 7.24 -1.00 -15.51
CA THR A 54 8.25 -0.86 -16.58
C THR A 54 9.19 -2.08 -16.64
N LYS A 55 9.59 -2.64 -15.49
CA LYS A 55 10.53 -3.77 -15.44
C LYS A 55 9.89 -5.10 -15.83
N VAL A 56 8.66 -5.34 -15.38
CA VAL A 56 8.00 -6.64 -15.54
C VAL A 56 7.22 -6.72 -16.85
N ASN A 57 6.73 -5.57 -17.34
CA ASN A 57 5.82 -5.46 -18.48
C ASN A 57 4.69 -6.51 -18.42
N PRO A 58 3.85 -6.51 -17.37
CA PRO A 58 2.78 -7.48 -17.21
C PRO A 58 1.60 -7.16 -18.14
N THR A 59 0.83 -8.18 -18.51
CA THR A 59 -0.43 -7.99 -19.25
C THR A 59 -1.61 -7.75 -18.31
N HIS A 60 -1.51 -8.18 -17.05
CA HIS A 60 -2.55 -8.03 -16.03
C HIS A 60 -1.91 -7.66 -14.68
N ILE A 61 -2.60 -6.84 -13.90
CA ILE A 61 -2.16 -6.41 -12.57
C ILE A 61 -3.31 -6.57 -11.59
N LEU A 62 -3.03 -7.09 -10.40
CA LEU A 62 -3.97 -7.09 -9.28
C LEU A 62 -3.25 -6.60 -8.02
N VAL A 63 -3.85 -5.63 -7.35
CA VAL A 63 -3.39 -5.14 -6.05
C VAL A 63 -4.42 -5.53 -4.99
N ALA A 64 -3.98 -6.30 -3.99
CA ALA A 64 -4.84 -6.75 -2.90
C ALA A 64 -4.63 -5.88 -1.66
N PHE A 65 -5.71 -5.35 -1.10
CA PHE A 65 -5.72 -4.72 0.22
C PHE A 65 -6.51 -5.57 1.21
N ASP A 66 -6.07 -5.59 2.47
CA ASP A 66 -6.86 -6.22 3.52
C ASP A 66 -8.21 -5.50 3.64
N ALA A 67 -9.30 -6.27 3.63
CA ALA A 67 -10.68 -5.75 3.70
C ALA A 67 -11.05 -5.01 5.01
N GLY A 68 -10.10 -4.84 5.93
CA GLY A 68 -10.36 -4.32 7.28
C GLY A 68 -11.14 -5.34 8.11
N LYS A 69 -10.44 -6.05 9.01
CA LYS A 69 -11.12 -6.90 9.99
C LYS A 69 -11.58 -6.07 11.17
N THR A 70 -12.80 -5.56 11.12
CA THR A 70 -13.74 -5.73 12.24
C THR A 70 -14.43 -7.07 11.99
N THR A 71 -13.74 -8.15 12.30
CA THR A 71 -14.37 -9.48 12.40
C THR A 71 -14.07 -9.99 13.80
N PHE A 72 -14.98 -10.77 14.38
CA PHE A 72 -14.96 -11.48 15.66
C PHE A 72 -13.68 -12.30 15.99
N ARG A 73 -12.62 -12.13 15.21
CA ARG A 73 -11.32 -12.79 15.31
C ARG A 73 -10.32 -12.02 16.18
N THR A 74 -10.77 -10.94 16.84
CA THR A 74 -10.01 -10.20 17.87
C THR A 74 -10.24 -10.76 19.28
N GLU A 75 -11.17 -11.71 19.47
CA GLU A 75 -11.50 -12.26 20.81
C GLU A 75 -10.70 -13.51 21.21
N LYS A 76 -9.95 -14.16 20.30
CA LYS A 76 -9.35 -15.48 20.60
C LYS A 76 -7.82 -15.52 20.74
N PHE A 77 -7.09 -14.45 20.44
CA PHE A 77 -5.62 -14.42 20.56
C PHE A 77 -5.11 -13.00 20.80
N THR A 78 -5.18 -12.56 22.05
CA THR A 78 -4.68 -11.26 22.52
C THR A 78 -3.15 -11.10 22.30
N ASP A 79 -2.40 -12.21 22.30
CA ASP A 79 -0.93 -12.20 22.22
C ASP A 79 -0.36 -12.25 20.79
N TYR A 80 -1.17 -12.51 19.76
CA TYR A 80 -0.66 -12.79 18.41
C TYR A 80 -0.19 -11.53 17.63
N LYS A 81 -0.29 -10.33 18.21
CA LYS A 81 0.22 -9.07 17.63
C LYS A 81 0.78 -8.06 18.66
N GLY A 82 1.09 -8.51 19.88
CA GLY A 82 1.44 -7.62 21.01
C GLY A 82 2.68 -6.74 20.82
N GLY A 83 3.56 -7.05 19.86
CA GLY A 83 4.77 -6.27 19.56
C GLY A 83 4.67 -5.33 18.35
N ARG A 84 3.54 -5.28 17.63
CA ARG A 84 3.40 -4.37 16.48
C ARG A 84 2.96 -2.99 16.99
N ALA A 85 3.76 -1.97 16.67
CA ALA A 85 3.33 -0.59 16.84
C ALA A 85 2.01 -0.37 16.09
N LYS A 86 1.12 0.46 16.68
CA LYS A 86 -0.11 0.88 15.99
C LYS A 86 0.27 1.51 14.65
N THR A 87 -0.51 1.21 13.62
CA THR A 87 -0.38 1.89 12.32
C THR A 87 -0.46 3.40 12.54
N PRO A 88 0.51 4.20 12.05
CA PRO A 88 0.46 5.65 12.16
C PRO A 88 -0.85 6.22 11.60
N SER A 89 -1.39 7.25 12.23
CA SER A 89 -2.62 7.93 11.77
C SER A 89 -2.45 8.48 10.35
N GLU A 90 -1.27 9.04 10.09
CA GLU A 90 -0.85 9.65 8.83
C GLU A 90 -0.76 8.62 7.70
N LEU A 91 -0.52 7.36 8.03
CA LEU A 91 -0.63 6.25 7.07
C LEU A 91 -2.09 5.81 6.90
N SER A 92 -2.83 5.76 8.00
CA SER A 92 -4.20 5.24 8.01
C SER A 92 -5.14 6.10 7.16
N GLU A 93 -4.98 7.43 7.19
CA GLU A 93 -5.76 8.39 6.39
C GLU A 93 -5.50 8.31 4.87
N GLN A 94 -4.39 7.69 4.44
CA GLN A 94 -4.02 7.57 3.02
C GLN A 94 -4.67 6.37 2.31
N PHE A 95 -5.22 5.40 3.05
CA PHE A 95 -5.82 4.20 2.46
C PHE A 95 -7.07 4.45 1.60
N PRO A 96 -8.00 5.36 1.96
CA PRO A 96 -9.12 5.72 1.09
C PRO A 96 -8.64 6.22 -0.28
N GLU A 97 -7.66 7.12 -0.31
CA GLU A 97 -7.09 7.65 -1.55
C GLU A 97 -6.32 6.61 -2.37
N MET A 98 -5.79 5.57 -1.70
CA MET A 98 -5.13 4.46 -2.39
C MET A 98 -6.06 3.68 -3.31
N LYS A 99 -7.36 3.67 -3.01
CA LYS A 99 -8.38 3.07 -3.89
C LYS A 99 -8.69 3.94 -5.09
N ASN A 100 -8.54 5.27 -4.98
CA ASN A 100 -8.76 6.19 -6.09
C ASN A 100 -7.57 6.19 -7.08
N LEU A 101 -6.37 5.84 -6.60
CA LEU A 101 -5.16 5.75 -7.41
C LEU A 101 -5.16 4.54 -8.38
N LEU A 102 -5.81 3.44 -8.00
CA LEU A 102 -5.79 2.15 -8.68
C LEU A 102 -7.03 1.93 -9.54
#